data_AF-A0A2H3BFX5-F1
#
_entry.id   AF-A0A2H3BFX5-F1
#
_cell.length_a   1.000
_cell.length_b   1.000
_cell.length_c   1.000
_cell.angle_alpha   90.00
_cell.angle_beta   90.00
_cell.angle_gamma   90.00
#
_symmetry.space_group_name_H-M   'P 1'
#
loop_
_entity.id
_entity.type
_entity.pdbx_description
1 polymer ?
#
loop_
_entity_poly.entity_id
_entity_poly.type
_entity_poly.pdbx_seq_one_letter_code
_entity_poly.pdbx_strand_id
1 'polypeptide(L)'
;MAPKKTAIPKGYTFLNKNIFVSEKGKAILTDLLKQAENRDPDANDMYIYNDYYSYAVLDLIDNTISTLNNKVKKKAWNDAMDLLEAITLFFDMESSWPMCDDGNRITITDRAYGSLLVTVLRALKQDGGLDTTNYPSLETLLKYAAGWGESMPRDVGYSGICKAIGYRLFNSKSEEQVALEKARLDDWTEGTG
;
A
#
# COMPACT_ATOMS: atom_id res chain seq x y z
N MET A 1 34.60 1.68 -15.18
CA MET A 1 33.62 2.65 -14.65
C MET A 1 33.17 2.15 -13.29
N ALA A 2 33.31 2.94 -12.23
CA ALA A 2 32.70 2.61 -10.94
C ALA A 2 31.17 2.71 -11.08
N PRO A 3 30.38 1.83 -10.45
CA PRO A 3 28.92 1.92 -10.49
C PRO A 3 28.47 3.26 -9.91
N LYS A 4 27.59 3.98 -10.63
CA LYS A 4 26.95 5.21 -10.13
C LYS A 4 26.24 4.85 -8.82
N LYS A 5 26.60 5.55 -7.74
CA LYS A 5 25.96 5.34 -6.43
C LYS A 5 24.53 5.87 -6.54
N THR A 6 23.55 4.98 -6.52
CA THR A 6 22.13 5.36 -6.54
C THR A 6 21.71 5.96 -5.21
N ALA A 7 20.86 6.98 -5.27
CA ALA A 7 20.15 7.59 -4.15
C ALA A 7 18.96 6.73 -3.68
N ILE A 8 18.52 5.77 -4.49
CA ILE A 8 17.43 4.84 -4.17
C ILE A 8 17.96 3.78 -3.18
N PRO A 9 17.37 3.65 -1.97
CA PRO A 9 17.73 2.59 -1.04
C PRO A 9 17.53 1.20 -1.66
N LYS A 10 18.43 0.27 -1.33
CA LYS A 10 18.33 -1.12 -1.80
C LYS A 10 16.97 -1.72 -1.42
N GLY A 11 16.31 -2.36 -2.38
CA GLY A 11 15.00 -2.99 -2.17
C GLY A 11 13.82 -2.02 -2.32
N TYR A 12 14.05 -0.82 -2.84
CA TYR A 12 13.01 0.17 -3.12
C TYR A 12 13.08 0.64 -4.57
N THR A 13 11.96 1.14 -5.07
CA THR A 13 11.76 1.58 -6.45
C THR A 13 10.56 2.53 -6.52
N PHE A 14 10.28 3.07 -7.70
CA PHE A 14 9.01 3.72 -7.99
C PHE A 14 8.10 2.82 -8.85
N LEU A 15 6.79 2.95 -8.67
CA LEU A 15 5.79 2.50 -9.65
C LEU A 15 5.60 3.53 -10.76
N ASN A 16 5.56 4.80 -10.36
CA ASN A 16 5.54 5.98 -11.21
C ASN A 16 6.13 7.16 -10.43
N LYS A 17 6.21 8.33 -11.06
CA LYS A 17 6.81 9.55 -10.47
C LYS A 17 6.25 9.98 -9.10
N ASN A 18 5.08 9.49 -8.69
CA ASN A 18 4.41 9.86 -7.44
C ASN A 18 4.38 8.74 -6.40
N ILE A 19 4.75 7.51 -6.75
CA ILE A 19 4.54 6.32 -5.91
C ILE A 19 5.87 5.62 -5.68
N PHE A 20 6.48 5.91 -4.53
CA PHE A 20 7.70 5.29 -4.04
C PHE A 20 7.35 4.09 -3.16
N VAL A 21 7.95 2.93 -3.45
CA VAL A 21 7.56 1.64 -2.86
C VAL A 21 8.76 0.72 -2.66
N SER A 22 8.58 -0.30 -1.83
CA SER A 22 9.47 -1.46 -1.81
C SER A 22 9.36 -2.28 -3.10
N GLU A 23 10.45 -2.93 -3.52
CA GLU A 23 10.44 -3.86 -4.65
C GLU A 23 9.51 -5.06 -4.40
N LYS A 24 9.44 -5.53 -3.15
CA LYS A 24 8.54 -6.63 -2.75
C LYS A 24 7.08 -6.21 -2.78
N GLY A 25 6.75 -5.04 -2.24
CA GLY A 25 5.41 -4.46 -2.32
C GLY A 25 4.97 -4.26 -3.76
N LYS A 26 5.84 -3.73 -4.62
CA LYS A 26 5.61 -3.66 -6.08
C LYS A 26 5.32 -5.03 -6.69
N ALA A 27 6.10 -6.05 -6.36
CA ALA A 27 5.92 -7.40 -6.90
C ALA A 27 4.57 -8.00 -6.48
N ILE A 28 4.19 -7.88 -5.21
CA ILE A 28 2.90 -8.33 -4.69
C ILE A 28 1.76 -7.57 -5.37
N LEU A 29 1.84 -6.24 -5.46
CA LEU A 29 0.84 -5.42 -6.14
C LEU A 29 0.67 -5.83 -7.61
N THR A 30 1.78 -6.02 -8.32
CA THR A 30 1.75 -6.42 -9.74
C THR A 30 1.06 -7.78 -9.92
N ASP A 31 1.33 -8.72 -9.02
CA ASP A 31 0.64 -10.02 -9.03
C ASP A 31 -0.86 -9.88 -8.74
N LEU A 32 -1.25 -9.05 -7.75
CA LEU A 32 -2.65 -8.77 -7.45
C LEU A 32 -3.39 -8.12 -8.63
N LEU A 33 -2.78 -7.14 -9.30
CA LEU A 33 -3.36 -6.48 -10.47
C LEU A 33 -3.54 -7.47 -11.62
N LYS A 34 -2.52 -8.28 -11.91
CA LYS A 34 -2.64 -9.34 -12.92
C LYS A 34 -3.75 -10.33 -12.56
N GLN A 35 -3.87 -10.66 -11.28
CA GLN A 35 -4.93 -11.52 -10.78
C GLN A 35 -6.33 -10.89 -10.93
N ALA A 36 -6.46 -9.59 -10.70
CA ALA A 36 -7.70 -8.85 -10.91
C ALA A 36 -8.08 -8.82 -12.39
N GLU A 37 -7.13 -8.46 -13.27
CA GLU A 37 -7.31 -8.46 -14.74
C GLU A 37 -7.77 -9.84 -15.28
N ASN A 38 -7.19 -10.93 -14.79
CA ASN A 38 -7.62 -12.29 -15.18
C ASN A 38 -9.03 -12.66 -14.70
N ARG A 39 -9.61 -11.88 -13.79
CA ARG A 39 -10.97 -12.06 -13.25
C ARG A 39 -11.94 -10.98 -13.76
N ASP A 40 -11.44 -9.99 -14.49
CA ASP A 40 -12.22 -8.91 -15.06
C ASP A 40 -13.03 -9.44 -16.25
N PRO A 41 -14.37 -9.48 -16.17
CA PRO A 41 -15.16 -9.98 -17.28
C PRO A 41 -15.08 -9.07 -18.51
N ASP A 42 -14.83 -7.76 -18.38
CA ASP A 42 -14.63 -6.87 -19.53
C ASP A 42 -13.34 -7.22 -20.28
N ALA A 43 -12.26 -7.52 -19.55
CA ALA A 43 -10.99 -7.96 -20.13
C ALA A 43 -11.08 -9.34 -20.85
N ASN A 44 -12.16 -10.09 -20.61
CA ASN A 44 -12.38 -11.44 -21.13
C ASN A 44 -13.64 -11.57 -22.02
N ASP A 45 -14.23 -10.45 -22.46
CA ASP A 45 -15.46 -10.43 -23.27
C ASP A 45 -16.67 -11.17 -22.64
N MET A 46 -16.74 -11.14 -21.31
CA MET A 46 -17.71 -11.84 -20.47
C MET A 46 -18.68 -10.88 -19.74
N TYR A 47 -19.13 -9.83 -20.40
CA TYR A 47 -19.91 -8.70 -19.86
C TYR A 47 -21.12 -9.05 -18.97
N ILE A 48 -21.74 -10.23 -19.15
CA ILE A 48 -22.87 -10.70 -18.32
C ILE A 48 -22.45 -10.91 -16.85
N TYR A 49 -21.15 -11.06 -16.58
CA TYR A 49 -20.62 -11.35 -15.25
C TYR A 49 -20.05 -10.14 -14.51
N ASN A 50 -20.21 -8.91 -15.03
CA ASN A 50 -19.64 -7.70 -14.42
C ASN A 50 -20.07 -7.49 -12.95
N ASP A 51 -21.30 -7.88 -12.61
CA ASP A 51 -21.81 -7.80 -11.23
C ASP A 51 -20.98 -8.65 -10.23
N TYR A 52 -20.23 -9.65 -10.72
CA TYR A 52 -19.39 -10.52 -9.90
C TYR A 52 -17.95 -10.02 -9.77
N TYR A 53 -17.52 -9.02 -10.54
CA TYR A 53 -16.13 -8.57 -10.52
C TYR A 53 -15.71 -8.03 -9.15
N SER A 54 -16.57 -7.24 -8.51
CA SER A 54 -16.32 -6.70 -7.16
C SER A 54 -16.13 -7.80 -6.10
N TYR A 55 -16.83 -8.94 -6.23
CA TYR A 55 -16.62 -10.12 -5.38
C TYR A 55 -15.27 -10.78 -5.65
N ALA A 56 -14.87 -10.86 -6.92
CA ALA A 56 -13.59 -11.43 -7.32
C ALA A 56 -12.40 -10.62 -6.79
N VAL A 57 -12.52 -9.28 -6.79
CA VAL A 57 -11.54 -8.38 -6.16
C VAL A 57 -11.55 -8.54 -4.63
N LEU A 58 -12.73 -8.63 -3.99
CA LEU A 58 -12.83 -8.89 -2.54
C LEU A 58 -12.14 -10.20 -2.12
N ASP A 59 -12.24 -11.27 -2.92
CA ASP A 59 -11.54 -12.52 -2.64
C ASP A 59 -10.01 -12.35 -2.62
N LEU A 60 -9.46 -11.53 -3.52
CA LEU A 60 -8.03 -11.21 -3.52
C LEU A 60 -7.63 -10.41 -2.28
N ILE A 61 -8.46 -9.45 -1.89
CA ILE A 61 -8.26 -8.60 -0.72
C ILE A 61 -8.28 -9.46 0.55
N ASP A 62 -9.29 -10.30 0.73
CA ASP A 62 -9.46 -11.14 1.91
C ASP A 62 -8.30 -12.13 2.08
N ASN A 63 -7.84 -12.73 0.98
CA ASN A 63 -6.67 -13.61 1.00
C ASN A 63 -5.38 -12.88 1.38
N THR A 64 -5.22 -11.64 0.89
CA THR A 64 -4.06 -10.79 1.22
C THR A 64 -4.10 -10.35 2.68
N ILE A 65 -5.26 -9.93 3.19
CA ILE A 65 -5.48 -9.56 4.59
C ILE A 65 -5.24 -10.76 5.52
N SER A 66 -5.68 -11.96 5.13
CA SER A 66 -5.41 -13.20 5.86
C SER A 66 -3.90 -13.49 5.95
N THR A 67 -3.18 -13.31 4.84
CA THR A 67 -1.72 -13.44 4.79
C THR A 67 -1.03 -12.38 5.66
N LEU A 68 -1.47 -11.13 5.59
CA LEU A 68 -0.98 -10.04 6.44
C LEU A 68 -1.18 -10.37 7.92
N ASN A 69 -2.36 -10.82 8.32
CA ASN A 69 -2.65 -11.24 9.69
C ASN A 69 -1.67 -12.34 10.16
N ASN A 70 -1.34 -13.30 9.29
CA ASN A 70 -0.35 -14.33 9.61
C ASN A 70 1.07 -13.74 9.81
N LYS A 71 1.47 -12.74 9.03
CA LYS A 71 2.73 -12.01 9.24
C LYS A 71 2.72 -11.22 10.54
N VAL A 72 1.62 -10.54 10.85
CA VAL A 72 1.42 -9.79 12.10
C VAL A 72 1.50 -10.70 13.32
N LYS A 73 0.82 -11.85 13.32
CA LYS A 73 0.89 -12.85 14.40
C LYS A 73 2.30 -13.36 14.65
N LYS A 74 3.10 -13.49 13.58
CA LYS A 74 4.50 -13.93 13.64
C LYS A 74 5.48 -12.78 13.92
N LYS A 75 4.99 -11.55 14.11
CA LYS A 75 5.81 -10.33 14.24
C LYS A 75 6.78 -10.11 13.09
N ALA A 76 6.43 -10.59 11.90
CA ALA A 76 7.23 -10.41 10.69
C ALA A 76 6.95 -9.02 10.09
N TRP A 77 7.43 -7.96 10.75
CA TRP A 77 7.03 -6.58 10.45
C TRP A 77 7.42 -6.10 9.07
N ASN A 78 8.59 -6.49 8.56
CA ASN A 78 9.00 -6.11 7.20
C ASN A 78 8.07 -6.74 6.15
N ASP A 79 7.78 -8.04 6.27
CA ASP A 79 6.81 -8.70 5.38
C ASP A 79 5.40 -8.11 5.52
N ALA A 80 5.01 -7.70 6.73
CA ALA A 80 3.72 -7.06 6.96
C ALA A 80 3.65 -5.66 6.32
N MET A 81 4.74 -4.90 6.34
CA MET A 81 4.86 -3.61 5.67
C MET A 81 4.84 -3.75 4.15
N ASP A 82 5.54 -4.74 3.59
CA ASP A 82 5.51 -5.04 2.16
C ASP A 82 4.06 -5.37 1.69
N LEU A 83 3.32 -6.16 2.48
CA LEU A 83 1.91 -6.49 2.21
C LEU A 83 0.98 -5.29 2.38
N LEU A 84 1.18 -4.48 3.43
CA LEU A 84 0.39 -3.27 3.67
C LEU A 84 0.56 -2.27 2.53
N GLU A 85 1.79 -2.04 2.08
CA GLU A 85 2.07 -1.17 0.93
C GLU A 85 1.35 -1.68 -0.33
N ALA A 86 1.49 -2.96 -0.64
CA ALA A 86 0.86 -3.56 -1.81
C ALA A 86 -0.68 -3.45 -1.76
N ILE A 87 -1.31 -3.87 -0.66
CA ILE A 87 -2.78 -3.91 -0.56
C ILE A 87 -3.39 -2.51 -0.51
N THR A 88 -2.70 -1.54 0.11
CA THR A 88 -3.16 -0.15 0.18
C THR A 88 -3.19 0.49 -1.22
N LEU A 89 -2.14 0.26 -2.01
CA LEU A 89 -2.10 0.77 -3.39
C LEU A 89 -3.07 0.01 -4.30
N PHE A 90 -3.27 -1.28 -4.05
CA PHE A 90 -4.25 -2.08 -4.77
C PHE A 90 -5.68 -1.53 -4.59
N PHE A 91 -6.05 -1.03 -3.41
CA PHE A 91 -7.36 -0.42 -3.20
C PHE A 91 -7.62 0.81 -4.08
N ASP A 92 -6.60 1.64 -4.30
CA ASP A 92 -6.69 2.82 -5.17
C ASP A 92 -6.80 2.41 -6.65
N MET A 93 -6.05 1.39 -7.06
CA MET A 93 -6.00 0.91 -8.45
C MET A 93 -7.19 0.03 -8.84
N GLU A 94 -7.70 -0.78 -7.91
CA GLU A 94 -8.87 -1.67 -8.07
C GLU A 94 -9.98 -1.25 -7.09
N SER A 95 -10.52 -0.05 -7.30
CA SER A 95 -11.48 0.60 -6.40
C SER A 95 -12.93 0.11 -6.55
N SER A 96 -13.16 -0.99 -7.27
CA SER A 96 -14.50 -1.53 -7.55
C SER A 96 -15.10 -2.29 -6.36
N TRP A 97 -14.28 -2.80 -5.44
CA TRP A 97 -14.72 -3.68 -4.36
C TRP A 97 -15.72 -3.09 -3.35
N PRO A 98 -15.74 -1.77 -3.04
CA PRO A 98 -16.78 -1.18 -2.20
C PRO A 98 -18.16 -1.12 -2.88
N MET A 99 -18.23 -1.41 -4.18
CA MET A 99 -19.49 -1.50 -4.94
C MET A 99 -20.12 -2.90 -4.88
N CYS A 100 -19.54 -3.83 -4.11
CA CYS A 100 -20.12 -5.15 -3.90
C CYS A 100 -21.45 -5.06 -3.13
N ASP A 101 -22.45 -5.83 -3.54
CA ASP A 101 -23.77 -5.87 -2.90
C ASP A 101 -23.76 -6.51 -1.48
N ASP A 102 -22.63 -7.08 -1.06
CA ASP A 102 -22.40 -7.56 0.31
C ASP A 102 -21.76 -6.46 1.19
N GLY A 103 -22.59 -5.52 1.63
CA GLY A 103 -22.16 -4.43 2.52
C GLY A 103 -21.59 -4.88 3.87
N ASN A 104 -21.94 -6.10 4.34
CA ASN A 104 -21.37 -6.67 5.56
C ASN A 104 -19.94 -7.12 5.33
N ARG A 105 -19.68 -7.85 4.24
CA ARG A 105 -18.33 -8.26 3.84
C ARG A 105 -17.42 -7.05 3.64
N ILE A 106 -17.89 -6.01 2.94
CA ILE A 106 -17.13 -4.75 2.77
C ILE A 106 -16.72 -4.18 4.13
N THR A 107 -17.67 -4.08 5.06
CA THR A 107 -17.43 -3.49 6.39
C THR A 107 -16.45 -4.31 7.23
N ILE A 108 -16.52 -5.65 7.16
CA ILE A 108 -15.62 -6.54 7.89
C ILE A 108 -14.20 -6.45 7.30
N THR A 109 -14.10 -6.43 5.98
CA THR A 109 -12.83 -6.35 5.24
C THR A 109 -12.07 -5.07 5.57
N ASP A 110 -12.74 -3.91 5.48
CA ASP A 110 -12.15 -2.60 5.82
C ASP A 110 -11.70 -2.54 7.28
N ARG A 111 -12.53 -3.06 8.20
CA ARG A 111 -12.18 -3.16 9.63
C ARG A 111 -10.96 -4.02 9.88
N ALA A 112 -10.86 -5.16 9.20
CA ALA A 112 -9.73 -6.07 9.32
C ALA A 112 -8.44 -5.40 8.82
N TYR A 113 -8.49 -4.77 7.64
CA TYR A 113 -7.37 -3.99 7.10
C TYR A 113 -6.93 -2.88 8.06
N GLY A 114 -7.84 -1.99 8.46
CA GLY A 114 -7.54 -0.87 9.35
C GLY A 114 -6.96 -1.31 10.69
N SER A 115 -7.50 -2.40 11.26
CA SER A 115 -7.00 -2.97 12.52
C SER A 115 -5.57 -3.50 12.39
N LEU A 116 -5.26 -4.20 11.30
CA LEU A 116 -3.91 -4.74 11.04
C LEU A 116 -2.91 -3.61 10.76
N LEU A 117 -3.29 -2.63 9.94
CA LEU A 117 -2.47 -1.44 9.68
C LEU A 117 -2.10 -0.72 10.98
N VAL A 118 -3.10 -0.39 11.81
CA VAL A 118 -2.88 0.29 13.09
C VAL A 118 -2.04 -0.57 14.04
N THR A 119 -2.22 -1.89 14.02
CA THR A 119 -1.42 -2.82 14.83
C THR A 119 0.05 -2.79 14.43
N VAL A 120 0.36 -2.86 13.13
CA VAL A 120 1.74 -2.78 12.61
C VAL A 120 2.36 -1.43 12.95
N LEU A 121 1.67 -0.32 12.67
CA LEU A 121 2.19 1.02 12.95
C LEU A 121 2.46 1.23 14.45
N ARG A 122 1.60 0.70 15.34
CA ARG A 122 1.81 0.75 16.79
C ARG A 122 3.00 -0.09 17.23
N ALA A 123 3.15 -1.31 16.71
CA ALA A 123 4.27 -2.18 17.02
C ALA A 123 5.60 -1.52 16.60
N LEU A 124 5.69 -1.02 15.36
CA LEU A 124 6.87 -0.33 14.86
C LEU A 124 7.21 0.93 15.68
N LYS A 125 6.20 1.68 16.12
CA LYS A 125 6.40 2.83 17.00
C LYS A 125 6.95 2.42 18.36
N GLN A 126 6.44 1.32 18.94
CA GLN A 126 6.89 0.80 20.23
C GLN A 126 8.34 0.30 20.15
N ASP A 127 8.70 -0.33 19.03
CA ASP A 127 10.06 -0.84 18.77
C ASP A 127 11.04 0.27 18.34
N GLY A 128 10.57 1.52 18.20
CA GLY A 128 11.39 2.67 17.78
C GLY A 128 11.78 2.67 16.30
N GLY A 129 11.19 1.79 15.48
CA GLY A 129 11.53 1.62 14.05
C GLY A 129 10.54 2.26 13.07
N LEU A 130 9.55 3.03 13.55
CA LEU A 130 8.60 3.74 12.68
C LEU A 130 9.22 5.04 12.13
N ASP A 131 10.09 4.89 11.14
CA ASP A 131 10.81 5.98 10.48
C ASP A 131 11.17 5.63 9.01
N THR A 132 11.75 6.59 8.28
CA THR A 132 12.12 6.42 6.86
C THR A 132 13.49 5.79 6.62
N THR A 133 14.26 5.54 7.67
CA THR A 133 15.50 4.74 7.57
C THR A 133 15.15 3.27 7.47
N ASN A 134 14.20 2.81 8.29
CA ASN A 134 13.69 1.45 8.30
C ASN A 134 12.63 1.20 7.21
N TYR A 135 11.77 2.20 6.96
CA TYR A 135 10.69 2.12 5.97
C TYR A 135 10.70 3.34 5.04
N PRO A 136 11.62 3.42 4.06
CA PRO A 136 11.73 4.53 3.12
C PRO A 136 10.43 4.99 2.42
N SER A 137 9.49 4.09 2.15
CA SER A 137 8.20 4.38 1.51
C SER A 137 7.05 4.68 2.49
N LEU A 138 7.34 4.82 3.79
CA LEU A 138 6.32 5.00 4.84
C LEU A 138 5.35 6.16 4.57
N GLU A 139 5.85 7.27 4.02
CA GLU A 139 4.98 8.41 3.66
C GLU A 139 3.95 8.03 2.59
N THR A 140 4.37 7.29 1.56
CA THR A 140 3.47 6.79 0.51
C THR A 140 2.39 5.90 1.14
N LEU A 141 2.78 4.91 1.97
CA LEU A 141 1.80 4.06 2.66
C LEU A 141 0.79 4.89 3.47
N LEU A 142 1.26 5.82 4.31
CA LEU A 142 0.39 6.61 5.18
C LEU A 142 -0.56 7.51 4.38
N LYS A 143 -0.07 8.12 3.29
CA LYS A 143 -0.86 8.97 2.41
C LYS A 143 -2.00 8.18 1.76
N TYR A 144 -1.68 7.04 1.14
CA TYR A 144 -2.67 6.23 0.45
C TYR A 144 -3.64 5.55 1.42
N ALA A 145 -3.16 5.09 2.58
CA ALA A 145 -4.04 4.53 3.61
C ALA A 145 -4.99 5.57 4.20
N ALA A 146 -4.53 6.80 4.42
CA ALA A 146 -5.40 7.89 4.86
C ALA A 146 -6.47 8.24 3.82
N GLY A 147 -6.05 8.40 2.56
CA GLY A 147 -6.95 8.70 1.44
C GLY A 147 -8.00 7.60 1.23
N TRP A 148 -7.58 6.33 1.30
CA TRP A 148 -8.50 5.22 1.23
C TRP A 148 -9.54 5.24 2.36
N GLY A 149 -9.10 5.41 3.61
CA GLY A 149 -10.03 5.47 4.74
C GLY A 149 -11.02 6.62 4.65
N GLU A 150 -10.64 7.75 4.07
CA GLU A 150 -11.57 8.87 3.79
C GLU A 150 -12.58 8.58 2.67
N SER A 151 -12.18 7.77 1.69
CA SER A 151 -13.07 7.36 0.60
C SER A 151 -14.10 6.31 1.06
N MET A 152 -13.81 5.60 2.14
CA MET A 152 -14.70 4.58 2.68
C MET A 152 -15.87 5.22 3.44
N PRO A 153 -17.12 4.82 3.17
CA PRO A 153 -18.31 5.42 3.80
C PRO A 153 -18.38 5.20 5.31
N ARG A 154 -17.54 4.30 5.84
CA ARG A 154 -17.46 3.95 7.27
C ARG A 154 -16.01 3.86 7.73
N ASP A 155 -15.24 4.95 7.61
CA ASP A 155 -13.89 5.02 8.19
C ASP A 155 -13.91 4.52 9.64
N VAL A 156 -13.14 3.47 9.92
CA VAL A 156 -13.00 2.90 11.26
C VAL A 156 -11.89 3.57 12.08
N GLY A 157 -11.43 4.74 11.63
CA GLY A 157 -10.56 5.67 12.34
C GLY A 157 -9.07 5.53 12.01
N TYR A 158 -8.71 4.62 11.10
CA TYR A 158 -7.30 4.46 10.71
C TYR A 158 -6.80 5.61 9.85
N SER A 159 -7.69 6.32 9.11
CA SER A 159 -7.27 7.50 8.34
C SER A 159 -6.71 8.60 9.25
N GLY A 160 -7.43 8.92 10.33
CA GLY A 160 -6.96 9.89 11.32
C GLY A 160 -5.62 9.51 11.96
N ILE A 161 -5.41 8.22 12.23
CA ILE A 161 -4.13 7.71 12.76
C ILE A 161 -3.01 7.89 11.72
N CYS A 162 -3.26 7.54 10.45
CA CYS A 162 -2.28 7.68 9.39
C CYS A 162 -1.89 9.15 9.16
N LYS A 163 -2.88 10.06 9.15
CA LYS A 163 -2.65 11.51 9.10
C LYS A 163 -1.83 12.01 10.27
N ALA A 164 -2.15 11.60 11.49
CA ALA A 164 -1.42 12.05 12.68
C ALA A 164 0.05 11.59 12.66
N ILE A 165 0.31 10.35 12.23
CA ILE A 165 1.66 9.83 12.06
C ILE A 165 2.37 10.59 10.93
N GLY A 166 1.71 10.76 9.79
CA GLY A 166 2.25 11.47 8.63
C GLY A 166 2.62 12.91 8.96
N TYR A 167 1.73 13.65 9.62
CA TYR A 167 1.98 15.01 10.07
C TYR A 167 3.21 15.07 10.99
N ARG A 168 3.28 14.18 11.99
CA ARG A 168 4.41 14.14 12.93
C ARG A 168 5.75 13.88 12.25
N LEU A 169 5.78 13.04 11.21
CA LEU A 169 7.02 12.63 10.54
C LEU A 169 7.39 13.52 9.34
N PHE A 170 6.41 14.14 8.68
CA PHE A 170 6.60 14.74 7.34
C PHE A 170 6.05 16.18 7.19
N ASN A 171 5.40 16.77 8.19
CA ASN A 171 4.86 18.14 8.06
C ASN A 171 5.94 19.24 7.94
N SER A 172 7.18 18.94 8.29
CA SER A 172 8.28 19.91 8.25
C SER A 172 9.55 19.24 7.75
N LYS A 173 9.49 18.71 6.52
CA LYS A 173 10.65 18.10 5.87
C LYS A 173 11.80 19.10 5.77
N SER A 174 13.00 18.66 6.12
CA SER A 174 14.21 19.46 5.91
C SER A 174 14.53 19.59 4.42
N GLU A 175 15.34 20.61 4.06
CA GLU A 175 15.85 20.76 2.69
C GLU A 175 16.60 19.50 2.23
N GLU A 176 17.31 18.83 3.14
CA GLU A 176 18.01 17.56 2.88
C GLU A 176 17.05 16.43 2.52
N GLN A 177 15.91 16.31 3.22
CA GLN A 177 14.90 15.29 2.92
C GLN A 177 14.25 15.53 1.56
N VAL A 178 13.91 16.79 1.25
CA VAL A 178 13.35 17.17 -0.06
C VAL A 178 14.36 16.91 -1.17
N ALA A 179 15.63 17.28 -0.97
CA ALA A 179 16.70 17.04 -1.92
C ALA A 179 16.94 15.53 -2.16
N LEU A 180 16.85 14.72 -1.09
CA LEU A 180 16.97 13.26 -1.19
C LEU A 180 15.82 12.64 -1.98
N GLU A 181 14.57 13.06 -1.74
CA GLU A 181 13.41 12.61 -2.50
C GLU A 181 13.53 12.94 -3.98
N LYS A 182 13.98 14.17 -4.29
CA LYS A 182 14.25 14.59 -5.66
C LYS A 182 15.35 13.74 -6.31
N ALA A 183 16.48 13.55 -5.62
CA ALA A 183 17.59 12.75 -6.13
C ALA A 183 17.17 11.29 -6.43
N ARG A 184 16.31 10.70 -5.59
CA ARG A 184 15.75 9.36 -5.82
C ARG A 184 14.89 9.30 -7.08
N LEU A 185 14.03 10.31 -7.30
CA LEU A 185 13.17 10.37 -8.47
C LEU A 185 13.97 10.62 -9.76
N ASP A 186 14.96 11.51 -9.71
CA ASP A 186 15.86 11.80 -10.83
C ASP A 186 16.63 10.54 -11.23
N ASP A 187 17.22 9.83 -10.26
CA ASP A 187 17.92 8.56 -10.49
C ASP A 187 17.02 7.47 -11.09
N TRP A 188 15.76 7.37 -10.64
CA TRP A 188 14.80 6.43 -11.21
C TRP A 188 14.46 6.79 -12.66
N THR A 189 14.20 8.07 -12.94
CA THR A 189 13.81 8.55 -14.26
C THR A 189 14.94 8.34 -15.29
N GLU A 190 16.18 8.65 -14.92
CA GLU A 190 17.37 8.41 -15.75
C GLU A 190 17.61 6.91 -16.02
N GLY A 191 17.24 6.03 -15.08
CA GLY A 191 17.38 4.57 -15.23
C GLY A 191 16.26 3.89 -16.03
N THR A 192 15.13 4.58 -16.22
CA THR A 192 13.97 4.09 -17.00
C THR A 192 13.90 4.63 -18.43
N GLY A 193 14.81 5.55 -18.80
CA GLY A 193 14.90 6.17 -20.12
C GLY A 193 15.66 5.34 -21.16
#